data_AF-A0A844U3U9-F1
#
_entry.id   AF-A0A844U3U9-F1
#
_cell.length_a   1.000
_cell.length_b   1.000
_cell.length_c   1.000
_cell.angle_alpha   90.00
_cell.angle_beta   90.00
_cell.angle_gamma   90.00
#
_symmetry.space_group_name_H-M   'P 1'
#
loop_
_entity.id
_entity.type
_entity.pdbx_description
1 polymer ?
#
loop_
_entity_poly.entity_id
_entity_poly.type
_entity_poly.pdbx_seq_one_letter_code
_entity_poly.pdbx_strand_id
1 'polypeptide(L)'
;MEKSIKEKKVKQRYHQEFIKKVVKEVELGATQISVTLKYDLGVTTVRRWMQRYGSKEYYDTRAPKVYSESLKRQVVHSITERGMSVKEASIVYNIRSLSTINNWLLVNCVKKTDICIETPIPIEMSKKKLTPEELEIISLKKALAESQFKVVALNTLIDVAEKSLDIEIRKKSGSKQLKK
;
A
#
# COMPACT_ATOMS: atom_id res chain seq x y z
N MET A 1 34.96 10.54 10.46
CA MET A 1 33.59 9.95 10.53
C MET A 1 33.58 8.88 11.60
N GLU A 2 33.42 9.29 12.87
CA GLU A 2 33.37 8.36 13.99
C GLU A 2 32.01 7.68 14.04
N LYS A 3 32.00 6.36 13.81
CA LYS A 3 30.83 5.52 14.01
C LYS A 3 30.63 5.36 15.51
N SER A 4 29.65 6.06 16.08
CA SER A 4 29.20 5.86 17.46
C SER A 4 28.78 4.40 17.68
N ILE A 5 29.64 3.63 18.35
CA ILE A 5 29.37 2.26 18.77
C ILE A 5 28.31 2.34 19.86
N LYS A 6 27.06 2.02 19.52
CA LYS A 6 26.00 1.82 20.52
C LYS A 6 26.41 0.63 21.40
N GLU A 7 26.90 0.92 22.60
CA GLU A 7 27.13 -0.07 23.64
C GLU A 7 25.87 -0.92 23.85
N LYS A 8 26.01 -2.24 23.74
CA LYS A 8 24.91 -3.17 23.99
C LYS A 8 24.59 -3.15 25.48
N LYS A 9 23.55 -2.41 25.88
CA LYS A 9 23.02 -2.41 27.26
C LYS A 9 22.81 -3.87 27.73
N VAL A 10 23.53 -4.28 28.76
CA VAL A 10 23.41 -5.59 29.41
C VAL A 10 21.97 -5.78 29.88
N LYS A 11 21.41 -6.99 29.68
CA LYS A 11 20.05 -7.33 30.13
C LYS A 11 20.00 -7.30 31.65
N GLN A 12 19.69 -6.14 32.25
CA GLN A 12 19.48 -6.04 33.69
C GLN A 12 18.27 -6.89 34.11
N ARG A 13 18.48 -7.75 35.11
CA ARG A 13 17.42 -8.56 35.71
C ARG A 13 16.70 -7.69 36.73
N TYR A 14 15.50 -7.24 36.37
CA TYR A 14 14.69 -6.40 37.25
C TYR A 14 14.07 -7.24 38.37
N HIS A 15 14.02 -6.66 39.58
CA HIS A 15 13.40 -7.29 40.74
C HIS A 15 11.88 -7.40 40.54
N GLN A 16 11.27 -8.50 40.97
CA GLN A 16 9.85 -8.78 40.73
C GLN A 16 8.92 -7.70 41.32
N GLU A 17 9.26 -7.17 42.50
CA GLU A 17 8.50 -6.10 43.16
C GLU A 17 8.50 -4.80 42.35
N PHE A 18 9.62 -4.48 41.71
CA PHE A 18 9.71 -3.32 40.83
C PHE A 18 8.82 -3.48 39.58
N ILE A 19 8.79 -4.69 38.99
CA ILE A 19 7.90 -4.99 37.86
C ILE A 19 6.42 -4.81 38.26
N LYS A 20 6.02 -5.34 39.40
CA LYS A 20 4.64 -5.21 39.92
C LYS A 20 4.28 -3.74 40.16
N LYS A 21 5.19 -2.94 40.74
CA LYS A 21 4.99 -1.50 40.95
C LYS A 21 4.72 -0.77 39.63
N VAL A 22 5.54 -1.05 38.62
CA VAL A 22 5.43 -0.45 37.29
C VAL A 22 4.12 -0.83 36.60
N VAL A 23 3.70 -2.10 36.69
CA VAL A 23 2.44 -2.57 36.12
C VAL A 23 1.23 -1.92 36.81
N LYS A 24 1.25 -1.85 38.14
CA LYS A 24 0.18 -1.18 38.91
C LYS A 24 0.04 0.30 38.54
N GLU A 25 1.14 1.01 38.31
CA GLU A 25 1.11 2.41 37.86
C GLU A 25 0.46 2.56 36.47
N VAL A 26 0.71 1.62 35.56
CA VAL A 26 0.08 1.60 34.22
C VAL A 26 -1.41 1.27 34.31
N GLU A 27 -1.81 0.36 35.20
CA GLU A 27 -3.22 0.00 35.46
C GLU A 27 -4.01 1.17 36.07
N LEU A 28 -3.38 1.96 36.94
CA LEU A 28 -3.95 3.19 37.51
C LEU A 28 -4.14 4.32 36.47
N GLY A 29 -3.80 4.08 35.20
CA GLY A 29 -4.08 5.00 34.11
C GLY A 29 -2.84 5.70 33.54
N ALA A 30 -1.63 5.45 34.08
CA ALA A 30 -0.43 5.98 33.47
C ALA A 30 -0.23 5.40 32.06
N THR A 31 0.31 6.22 31.16
CA THR A 31 0.70 5.74 29.83
C THR A 31 2.00 4.94 29.93
N GLN A 32 2.19 3.95 29.07
CA GLN A 32 3.46 3.22 29.02
C GLN A 32 4.64 4.16 28.70
N ILE A 33 4.38 5.23 27.94
CA ILE A 33 5.36 6.26 27.59
C ILE A 33 5.77 7.05 28.83
N SER A 34 4.81 7.53 29.62
CA SER A 34 5.11 8.29 30.85
C SER A 34 5.90 7.46 31.86
N VAL A 35 5.60 6.17 31.98
CA VAL A 35 6.32 5.23 32.84
C VAL A 35 7.74 4.95 32.31
N THR A 36 7.89 4.78 31.00
CA THR A 36 9.20 4.67 30.35
C THR A 36 10.08 5.89 30.64
N LEU A 37 9.53 7.10 30.53
CA LEU A 37 10.27 8.34 30.80
C LEU A 37 10.62 8.48 32.28
N LYS A 38 9.71 8.09 33.19
CA LYS A 38 9.90 8.21 34.64
C LYS A 38 10.99 7.29 35.19
N TYR A 39 11.16 6.10 34.61
CA TYR A 39 12.07 5.07 35.14
C TYR A 39 13.23 4.72 34.17
N ASP A 40 13.44 5.49 33.11
CA ASP A 40 14.39 5.20 32.00
C ASP A 40 14.29 3.76 31.45
N LEU A 41 13.05 3.26 31.36
CA LEU A 41 12.78 1.89 30.90
C LEU A 41 12.50 1.88 29.41
N GLY A 42 13.10 0.95 28.66
CA GLY A 42 12.71 0.74 27.26
C GLY A 42 11.22 0.44 27.10
N VAL A 43 10.55 1.08 26.13
CA VAL A 43 9.11 0.90 25.85
C VAL A 43 8.74 -0.57 25.64
N THR A 44 9.64 -1.34 25.02
CA THR A 44 9.48 -2.78 24.79
C THR A 44 9.50 -3.61 26.08
N THR A 45 10.25 -3.16 27.09
CA THR A 45 10.32 -3.80 28.41
C THR A 45 8.99 -3.66 29.14
N VAL A 46 8.46 -2.42 29.22
CA VAL A 46 7.18 -2.14 29.85
C VAL A 46 6.04 -2.88 29.13
N ARG A 47 6.04 -2.88 27.79
CA ARG A 47 5.07 -3.64 26.98
C ARG A 47 5.10 -5.14 27.32
N ARG A 48 6.29 -5.74 27.46
CA ARG A 48 6.43 -7.16 27.81
C ARG A 48 5.96 -7.46 29.23
N TRP A 49 6.17 -6.56 30.18
CA TRP A 49 5.66 -6.71 31.54
C TRP A 49 4.14 -6.63 31.58
N MET A 50 3.54 -5.68 30.87
CA MET A 50 2.09 -5.61 30.73
C MET A 50 1.50 -6.89 30.11
N GLN A 51 2.17 -7.47 29.11
CA GLN A 51 1.73 -8.74 28.50
C GLN A 51 1.77 -9.94 29.45
N ARG A 52 2.66 -9.93 30.46
CA ARG A 52 2.85 -11.05 31.39
C ARG A 52 2.09 -10.89 32.70
N TYR A 53 1.94 -9.66 33.17
CA TYR A 53 1.44 -9.34 34.51
C TYR A 53 0.27 -8.36 34.50
N GLY A 54 -0.09 -7.79 33.36
CA GLY A 54 -1.19 -6.84 33.26
C GLY A 54 -2.55 -7.52 33.40
N SER A 55 -3.46 -6.85 34.09
CA SER A 55 -4.86 -7.27 34.24
C SER A 55 -5.59 -7.34 32.90
N LYS A 56 -6.60 -8.20 32.82
CA LYS A 56 -7.51 -8.30 31.67
C LYS A 56 -8.29 -7.00 31.45
N GLU A 57 -8.69 -6.33 32.52
CA GLU A 57 -9.44 -5.07 32.51
C GLU A 57 -8.68 -3.94 31.81
N TYR A 58 -7.36 -3.93 31.94
CA TYR A 58 -6.48 -3.00 31.25
C TYR A 58 -6.58 -3.15 29.72
N TYR A 59 -6.70 -4.39 29.24
CA TYR A 59 -6.81 -4.68 27.80
C TYR A 59 -8.20 -4.40 27.25
N ASP A 60 -9.24 -4.67 28.03
CA ASP A 60 -10.62 -4.43 27.62
C ASP A 60 -10.90 -2.93 27.45
N THR A 61 -10.37 -2.09 28.35
CA THR A 61 -10.52 -0.61 28.26
C THR A 61 -9.73 0.02 27.12
N ARG A 62 -8.68 -0.65 26.62
CA ARG A 62 -7.76 -0.13 25.58
C ARG A 62 -7.83 -0.93 24.28
N ALA A 63 -8.88 -1.74 24.11
CA ALA A 63 -9.07 -2.53 22.91
C ALA A 63 -9.15 -1.61 21.66
N PRO A 64 -8.53 -2.01 20.55
CA PRO A 64 -8.60 -1.23 19.32
C PRO A 64 -10.06 -1.14 18.85
N LYS A 65 -10.46 0.04 18.36
CA LYS A 65 -11.78 0.22 17.78
C LYS A 65 -11.89 -0.61 16.50
N VAL A 66 -12.75 -1.64 16.54
CA VAL A 66 -13.03 -2.50 15.39
C VAL A 66 -14.18 -1.88 14.60
N TYR A 67 -13.95 -1.66 13.30
CA TYR A 67 -15.00 -1.22 12.38
C TYR A 67 -15.58 -2.43 11.65
N SER A 68 -16.91 -2.46 11.49
CA SER A 68 -17.59 -3.51 10.73
C SER A 68 -17.16 -3.49 9.25
N GLU A 69 -17.12 -4.67 8.62
CA GLU A 69 -16.76 -4.77 7.21
C GLU A 69 -17.75 -4.05 6.28
N SER A 70 -19.04 -4.04 6.64
CA SER A 70 -20.07 -3.29 5.90
C SER A 70 -19.77 -1.78 5.89
N LEU A 71 -19.41 -1.21 7.04
CA LEU A 71 -19.06 0.20 7.15
C LEU A 71 -17.79 0.52 6.35
N LYS A 72 -16.77 -0.34 6.40
CA LYS A 72 -15.55 -0.17 5.60
C LYS A 72 -15.86 -0.12 4.11
N ARG A 73 -16.69 -1.05 3.62
CA ARG A 73 -17.10 -1.10 2.21
C ARG A 73 -17.89 0.13 1.80
N GLN A 74 -18.83 0.57 2.64
CA GLN A 74 -19.64 1.76 2.39
C GLN A 74 -18.78 3.02 2.28
N VAL A 75 -17.83 3.20 3.21
CA VAL A 75 -16.88 4.32 3.18
C VAL A 75 -16.07 4.31 1.90
N VAL A 76 -15.48 3.16 1.55
CA VAL A 76 -14.67 3.02 0.34
C VAL A 76 -15.50 3.29 -0.92
N HIS A 77 -16.70 2.73 -1.03
CA HIS A 77 -17.61 2.97 -2.14
C HIS A 77 -18.00 4.45 -2.27
N SER A 78 -18.29 5.14 -1.17
CA SER A 78 -18.60 6.58 -1.20
C SER A 78 -17.43 7.43 -1.70
N ILE A 79 -16.19 7.03 -1.43
CA ILE A 79 -15.00 7.73 -1.92
C ILE A 79 -14.77 7.42 -3.40
N THR A 80 -14.87 6.15 -3.82
CA THR A 80 -14.56 5.75 -5.20
C THR A 80 -15.65 6.12 -6.20
N GLU A 81 -16.92 6.00 -5.82
CA GLU A 81 -18.05 6.17 -6.75
C GLU A 81 -18.72 7.53 -6.63
N ARG A 82 -18.85 8.08 -5.40
CA ARG A 82 -19.44 9.41 -5.20
C ARG A 82 -18.41 10.54 -5.21
N GLY A 83 -17.12 10.22 -5.35
CA GLY A 83 -16.04 11.23 -5.40
C GLY A 83 -15.83 11.99 -4.08
N MET A 84 -16.27 11.44 -2.95
CA MET A 84 -16.14 12.07 -1.64
C MET A 84 -14.67 12.14 -1.22
N SER A 85 -14.24 13.27 -0.64
CA SER A 85 -12.89 13.40 -0.08
C SER A 85 -12.72 12.52 1.17
N VAL A 86 -11.51 12.02 1.40
CA VAL A 86 -11.18 11.26 2.62
C VAL A 86 -11.50 12.03 3.89
N LYS A 87 -11.35 13.37 3.87
CA LYS A 87 -11.70 14.24 5.00
C LYS A 87 -13.20 14.31 5.24
N GLU A 88 -13.98 14.43 4.17
CA GLU A 88 -15.44 14.48 4.24
C GLU A 88 -16.00 13.15 4.73
N ALA A 89 -15.48 12.03 4.21
CA ALA A 89 -15.83 10.70 4.69
C ALA A 89 -15.49 10.53 6.19
N SER A 90 -14.37 11.08 6.64
CA SER A 90 -14.00 11.06 8.07
C SER A 90 -15.03 11.75 8.95
N ILE A 91 -15.59 12.87 8.49
CA ILE A 91 -16.61 13.64 9.22
C ILE A 91 -17.96 12.92 9.17
N VAL A 92 -18.42 12.53 7.98
CA VAL A 92 -19.72 11.89 7.76
C VAL A 92 -19.84 10.56 8.54
N TYR A 93 -18.78 9.74 8.51
CA TYR A 93 -18.78 8.43 9.16
C TYR A 93 -18.15 8.45 10.56
N ASN A 94 -17.80 9.63 11.10
CA ASN A 94 -17.17 9.83 12.41
C ASN A 94 -15.97 8.89 12.66
N ILE A 95 -15.06 8.84 11.68
CA ILE A 95 -13.84 8.04 11.75
C ILE A 95 -12.74 8.93 12.33
N ARG A 96 -12.10 8.46 13.40
CA ARG A 96 -11.11 9.25 14.14
C ARG A 96 -9.80 9.49 13.36
N SER A 97 -9.45 8.59 12.44
CA SER A 97 -8.16 8.61 11.75
C SER A 97 -8.31 8.51 10.24
N LEU A 98 -7.81 9.52 9.55
CA LEU A 98 -7.68 9.55 8.09
C LEU A 98 -6.80 8.40 7.58
N SER A 99 -5.76 8.03 8.34
CA SER A 99 -4.88 6.91 8.00
C SER A 99 -5.63 5.58 7.98
N THR A 100 -6.66 5.42 8.82
CA THR A 100 -7.50 4.22 8.80
C THR A 100 -8.28 4.11 7.50
N ILE A 101 -8.83 5.22 7.00
CA ILE A 101 -9.56 5.27 5.72
C ILE A 101 -8.60 4.99 4.56
N ASN A 102 -7.42 5.61 4.56
CA ASN A 102 -6.39 5.37 3.54
C ASN A 102 -5.95 3.90 3.50
N ASN A 103 -5.82 3.25 4.65
CA ASN A 103 -5.51 1.82 4.72
C ASN A 103 -6.63 0.96 4.10
N TRP A 104 -7.90 1.32 4.31
CA TRP A 104 -9.02 0.61 3.68
C TRP A 104 -9.05 0.79 2.17
N LEU A 105 -8.75 1.99 1.67
CA LEU A 105 -8.60 2.24 0.25
C LEU A 105 -7.47 1.41 -0.34
N LEU A 106 -6.30 1.37 0.31
CA LEU A 106 -5.15 0.57 -0.12
C LEU A 106 -5.50 -0.92 -0.21
N VAL A 107 -6.10 -1.48 0.85
CA VAL A 107 -6.53 -2.88 0.89
C VAL A 107 -7.58 -3.17 -0.19
N ASN A 108 -8.48 -2.22 -0.46
CA ASN A 108 -9.48 -2.38 -1.51
C ASN A 108 -8.88 -2.30 -2.92
N CYS A 109 -7.88 -1.44 -3.14
CA CYS A 109 -7.16 -1.39 -4.41
C CYS A 109 -6.46 -2.73 -4.69
N VAL A 110 -5.76 -3.31 -3.71
CA VAL A 110 -5.11 -4.62 -3.85
C VAL A 110 -6.13 -5.73 -4.17
N LYS A 111 -7.27 -5.74 -3.47
CA LYS A 111 -8.35 -6.71 -3.75
C LYS A 111 -8.96 -6.53 -5.14
N LYS A 112 -9.11 -5.28 -5.61
CA LYS A 112 -9.59 -5.00 -6.96
C LYS A 112 -8.57 -5.42 -8.03
N THR A 113 -7.26 -5.25 -7.80
CA THR A 113 -6.22 -5.71 -8.73
C THR A 113 -6.14 -7.23 -8.84
N ASP A 114 -6.47 -7.96 -7.77
CA ASP A 114 -6.52 -9.43 -7.81
C ASP A 114 -7.75 -9.97 -8.59
N ILE A 115 -8.81 -9.16 -8.72
CA ILE A 115 -10.06 -9.51 -9.41
C ILE A 115 -10.10 -8.94 -10.84
N CYS A 116 -9.37 -7.86 -11.11
CA CYS A 116 -9.29 -7.20 -12.41
C CYS A 116 -7.93 -7.47 -13.06
N ILE A 117 -7.89 -8.47 -13.95
CA ILE A 117 -6.94 -8.46 -15.06
C ILE A 117 -7.33 -7.26 -15.93
N GLU A 118 -6.37 -6.39 -16.23
CA GLU A 118 -6.49 -5.15 -17.05
C GLU A 118 -7.02 -3.90 -16.33
N THR A 119 -6.13 -3.24 -15.58
CA THR A 119 -5.58 -1.91 -15.92
C THR A 119 -4.71 -1.44 -14.76
N PRO A 120 -3.41 -1.16 -14.96
CA PRO A 120 -2.59 -0.63 -13.89
C PRO A 120 -3.00 0.83 -13.67
N ILE A 121 -3.78 1.07 -12.62
CA ILE A 121 -3.87 2.40 -12.01
C ILE A 121 -2.47 2.69 -11.45
N PRO A 122 -1.75 3.73 -11.90
CA PRO A 122 -0.46 4.08 -11.33
C PRO A 122 -0.68 4.58 -9.90
N ILE A 123 -0.45 3.71 -8.91
CA ILE A 123 -0.26 4.14 -7.54
C ILE A 123 1.13 4.77 -7.49
N GLU A 124 1.23 6.06 -7.79
CA GLU A 124 2.44 6.85 -7.52
C GLU A 124 2.58 7.07 -6.01
N MET A 125 3.04 6.02 -5.32
CA MET A 125 3.61 6.12 -3.98
C MET A 125 5.10 5.79 -4.04
N SER A 126 5.87 6.64 -4.71
CA SER A 126 7.20 7.02 -4.22
C SER A 126 7.56 8.38 -4.83
N LYS A 127 7.69 9.41 -3.98
CA LYS A 127 8.25 10.70 -4.39
C LYS A 127 9.77 10.54 -4.57
N LYS A 128 10.19 9.76 -5.56
CA LYS A 128 11.47 10.00 -6.21
C LYS A 128 11.13 11.01 -7.29
N LYS A 129 11.59 12.26 -7.15
CA LYS A 129 11.46 13.25 -8.22
C LYS A 129 12.17 12.66 -9.44
N LEU A 130 11.40 12.06 -10.35
CA LEU A 130 11.91 11.61 -11.63
C LEU A 130 12.41 12.87 -12.33
N THR A 131 13.62 12.79 -12.84
CA THR A 131 14.19 13.84 -13.68
C THR A 131 13.29 14.03 -14.91
N PRO A 132 13.22 15.23 -15.50
CA PRO A 132 12.41 15.46 -16.70
C PRO A 132 12.76 14.47 -17.82
N GLU A 133 14.04 14.10 -17.92
CA GLU A 133 14.56 13.10 -18.85
C GLU A 133 13.96 11.69 -18.62
N GLU A 134 13.82 11.25 -17.36
CA GLU A 134 13.22 9.95 -17.05
C GLU A 134 11.73 9.89 -17.45
N LEU A 135 11.00 11.00 -17.30
CA LEU A 135 9.59 11.10 -17.73
C LEU A 135 9.46 11.02 -19.26
N GLU A 136 10.34 11.72 -19.98
CA GLU A 136 10.39 11.64 -21.44
C GLU A 136 10.68 10.22 -21.90
N ILE A 137 11.67 9.53 -21.31
CA ILE A 137 12.00 8.15 -21.64
C ILE A 137 10.80 7.22 -21.43
N ILE A 138 10.05 7.38 -20.33
CA ILE A 138 8.85 6.58 -20.06
C ILE A 138 7.78 6.83 -21.12
N SER A 139 7.53 8.10 -21.47
CA SER A 139 6.53 8.48 -22.47
C SER A 139 6.88 7.93 -23.86
N LEU A 140 8.15 8.01 -24.25
CA LEU A 140 8.66 7.51 -25.53
C LEU A 140 8.58 6.00 -25.60
N LYS A 141 8.94 5.28 -24.54
CA LYS A 141 8.81 3.82 -24.46
C LYS A 141 7.35 3.38 -24.59
N LYS A 142 6.42 4.11 -23.97
CA LYS A 142 4.99 3.83 -24.08
C LYS A 142 4.49 4.03 -25.51
N ALA A 143 4.82 5.16 -26.14
CA ALA A 143 4.44 5.44 -27.53
C ALA A 143 5.01 4.41 -28.52
N LEU A 144 6.25 3.96 -28.28
CA LEU A 144 6.89 2.91 -29.06
C LEU A 144 6.14 1.58 -28.91
N ALA A 145 5.82 1.18 -27.68
CA ALA A 145 5.08 -0.05 -27.41
C ALA A 145 3.68 -0.04 -28.05
N GLU A 146 2.94 1.07 -27.95
CA GLU A 146 1.63 1.22 -28.59
C GLU A 146 1.73 1.14 -30.12
N SER A 147 2.76 1.74 -30.71
CA SER A 147 2.96 1.70 -32.16
C SER A 147 3.32 0.30 -32.64
N GLN A 148 4.21 -0.41 -31.94
CA GLN A 148 4.55 -1.79 -32.23
C GLN A 148 3.34 -2.71 -32.10
N PHE A 149 2.53 -2.52 -31.06
CA PHE A 149 1.30 -3.28 -30.87
C PHE A 149 0.30 -3.06 -32.01
N LYS A 150 0.09 -1.80 -32.44
CA LYS A 150 -0.75 -1.49 -33.62
C LYS A 150 -0.27 -2.20 -34.87
N VAL A 151 1.04 -2.21 -35.13
CA VAL A 151 1.61 -2.91 -36.29
C VAL A 151 1.35 -4.41 -36.21
N VAL A 152 1.58 -5.02 -35.04
CA VAL A 152 1.31 -6.45 -34.84
C VAL A 152 -0.17 -6.76 -35.04
N ALA A 153 -1.07 -5.99 -34.41
CA ALA A 153 -2.50 -6.18 -34.51
C ALA A 153 -3.03 -6.03 -35.95
N LEU A 154 -2.51 -5.05 -36.71
CA LEU A 154 -2.88 -4.87 -38.12
C LEU A 154 -2.41 -6.04 -38.97
N ASN A 155 -1.17 -6.51 -38.78
CA ASN A 155 -0.66 -7.67 -39.51
C ASN A 155 -1.44 -8.95 -39.17
N THR A 156 -1.79 -9.17 -37.90
CA THR A 156 -2.58 -10.35 -37.52
C THR A 156 -4.01 -10.29 -38.05
N LEU A 157 -4.63 -9.11 -38.11
CA LEU A 157 -5.93 -8.92 -38.77
C LEU A 157 -5.85 -9.23 -40.26
N ILE A 158 -4.78 -8.82 -40.93
CA ILE A 158 -4.53 -9.17 -42.34
C ILE A 158 -4.41 -10.70 -42.47
N ASP A 159 -3.60 -11.36 -41.64
CA ASP A 159 -3.43 -12.82 -41.71
C ASP A 159 -4.76 -13.58 -41.50
N VAL A 160 -5.61 -13.10 -40.58
CA VAL A 160 -6.94 -13.69 -40.34
C VAL A 160 -7.87 -13.45 -41.54
N ALA A 161 -7.85 -12.26 -42.12
CA ALA A 161 -8.67 -11.92 -43.29
C ALA A 161 -8.26 -12.75 -44.52
N GLU A 162 -6.96 -12.87 -44.82
CA GLU A 162 -6.46 -13.69 -45.93
C GLU A 162 -6.88 -15.16 -45.77
N LYS A 163 -6.78 -15.72 -44.55
CA LYS A 163 -7.17 -17.11 -44.26
C LYS A 163 -8.68 -17.36 -44.33
N SER A 164 -9.50 -16.41 -43.90
CA SER A 164 -10.95 -16.61 -43.78
C SER A 164 -11.72 -16.27 -45.05
N LEU A 165 -11.20 -15.34 -45.87
CA LEU A 165 -11.86 -14.85 -47.08
C LEU A 165 -11.19 -15.34 -48.37
N ASP A 166 -10.04 -16.00 -48.30
CA ASP A 166 -9.25 -16.49 -49.45
C ASP A 166 -8.90 -15.39 -50.48
N ILE A 167 -8.74 -14.15 -49.97
CA ILE A 167 -8.33 -12.98 -50.75
C ILE A 167 -6.91 -12.62 -50.34
N GLU A 168 -5.98 -12.51 -51.29
CA GLU A 168 -4.63 -12.00 -51.03
C GLU A 168 -4.65 -10.47 -50.89
N ILE A 169 -4.38 -9.97 -49.69
CA ILE A 169 -4.36 -8.53 -49.38
C ILE A 169 -2.94 -7.98 -49.50
N ARG A 170 -1.92 -8.78 -49.17
CA ARG A 170 -0.51 -8.38 -49.24
C ARG A 170 0.04 -8.42 -50.67
N LYS A 171 0.81 -7.40 -51.04
CA LYS A 171 1.51 -7.33 -52.34
C LYS A 171 2.53 -8.49 -52.48
N LYS A 172 2.50 -9.21 -53.61
CA LYS A 172 3.54 -10.20 -53.96
C LYS A 172 4.88 -9.52 -54.21
N SER A 173 5.94 -10.03 -53.58
CA SER A 173 7.31 -9.59 -53.83
C SER A 173 7.76 -10.05 -55.22
N GLY A 174 7.57 -9.19 -56.22
CA GLY A 174 8.31 -9.27 -57.49
C GLY A 174 7.43 -9.40 -58.73
N SER A 175 7.24 -8.28 -59.44
CA SER A 175 7.21 -8.31 -60.90
C SER A 175 8.66 -8.16 -61.38
N LYS A 176 9.21 -9.15 -62.08
CA LYS A 176 10.51 -9.01 -62.76
C LYS A 176 10.45 -7.78 -63.66
N GLN A 177 11.35 -6.82 -63.46
CA GLN A 177 11.48 -5.65 -64.31
C GLN A 177 11.89 -6.12 -65.70
N LEU A 178 11.00 -6.01 -66.69
CA LEU A 178 11.29 -6.29 -68.09
C LEU A 178 12.41 -5.32 -68.53
N LYS A 179 13.61 -5.86 -68.77
CA LYS A 179 14.72 -5.11 -69.35
C LYS A 179 14.35 -4.76 -70.80
N LYS A 180 14.46 -3.47 -71.11
CA LYS A 180 14.22 -2.89 -72.43
C LYS A 180 15.42 -3.07 -73.33
#